data_AF-A0A919KRK3-F1
#
_entry.id   AF-A0A919KRK3-F1
#
_cell.length_a   1.000
_cell.length_b   1.000
_cell.length_c   1.000
_cell.angle_alpha   90.00
_cell.angle_beta   90.00
_cell.angle_gamma   90.00
#
_symmetry.space_group_name_H-M   'P 1'
#
loop_
_entity.id
_entity.type
_entity.pdbx_description
1 polymer ?
#
loop_
_entity_poly.entity_id
_entity_poly.type
_entity_poly.pdbx_seq_one_letter_code
_entity_poly.pdbx_strand_id
1 'polypeptide(L)'
;MPLCEATDDAHDENDENDEKHRKDETHRKHRKHRKHRKHRKHRKHRNEENDNAANEGNKGYKGYKGNERHKGNNGDGHSNRREAAGGTGAAEGGPPRAAYRAAWYALSAATLTALVLLSYRTAGAWQYDLTVYRQGVDQVLDGAPLYRNDIDFTYPPFGALLLAPLSLPGGACCALLVVFSSTVLLHVAVESFLRHAAWPAPRVRHRAVIAFSAVFVWLYPGRTSLMLGQVTFLILAVTAWDLTRADGSRAKGFGIGLMAGLKLVPGVFAAYYLCTGRRRPALAAAGTFAATAALGAAVLPGDSFDYWSRYVFASDRIGAPQTADSETIKSLLVRALHGTDGTTVPYLLLAAAVLAAGLRLARKCWQRDEELLGLAVCATLILLVLPVAWTFYWTWALVPLVLRLAQLAATERSRPAVVFLLVLLAVFTPDPVTGIRAEESELTLGAGEQLLAATHAAAAAFVLALAAWLVRGRAAPEAAGRLSG
;
A
#
# COMPACT_ATOMS: atom_id res chain seq x y z
N MET A 1 62.99 9.57 46.35
CA MET A 1 63.91 8.53 45.82
C MET A 1 63.48 7.19 46.38
N PRO A 2 63.49 6.08 45.60
CA PRO A 2 63.57 5.91 44.12
C PRO A 2 62.25 5.29 43.55
N LEU A 3 61.84 5.47 42.27
CA LEU A 3 62.30 4.94 40.95
C LEU A 3 62.07 3.41 40.80
N CYS A 4 61.67 2.79 39.66
CA CYS A 4 61.46 3.19 38.26
C CYS A 4 60.78 2.02 37.47
N GLU A 5 60.34 2.33 36.24
CA GLU A 5 60.34 1.50 34.99
C GLU A 5 59.51 0.21 34.86
N ALA A 6 58.49 0.25 33.99
CA ALA A 6 58.21 -0.78 32.94
C ALA A 6 56.87 -0.50 32.22
N THR A 7 56.82 0.46 31.29
CA THR A 7 55.71 0.56 30.31
C THR A 7 56.22 1.20 29.03
N ASP A 8 56.93 0.45 28.17
CA ASP A 8 57.15 0.86 26.77
C ASP A 8 57.15 -0.32 25.77
N ASP A 9 57.32 -1.58 26.20
CA ASP A 9 57.39 -2.72 25.26
C ASP A 9 56.01 -3.27 24.78
N ALA A 10 54.89 -2.85 25.36
CA ALA A 10 53.57 -3.42 25.04
C ALA A 10 52.82 -2.70 23.89
N HIS A 11 53.32 -1.55 23.43
CA HIS A 11 52.69 -0.78 22.36
C HIS A 11 53.23 -1.13 20.96
N ASP A 12 54.50 -1.52 20.82
CA ASP A 12 55.08 -1.85 19.50
C ASP A 12 54.63 -3.23 18.97
N GLU A 13 54.40 -4.24 19.82
CA GLU A 13 53.95 -5.57 19.36
C GLU A 13 52.50 -5.57 18.83
N ASN A 14 51.66 -4.64 19.28
CA ASN A 14 50.28 -4.53 18.83
C ASN A 14 50.17 -3.85 17.46
N ASP A 15 51.00 -2.85 17.19
CA ASP A 15 51.01 -2.16 15.90
C ASP A 15 51.59 -3.03 14.77
N GLU A 16 52.58 -3.88 15.06
CA GLU A 16 53.15 -4.81 14.08
C GLU A 16 52.16 -5.93 13.67
N ASN A 17 51.32 -6.38 14.61
CA ASN A 17 50.28 -7.37 14.35
C ASN A 17 49.12 -6.80 13.52
N ASP A 18 48.73 -5.54 13.77
CA ASP A 18 47.68 -4.86 13.02
C ASP A 18 48.10 -4.54 11.58
N GLU A 19 49.39 -4.23 11.35
CA GLU A 19 49.90 -4.01 9.99
C GLU A 19 49.97 -5.32 9.18
N LYS A 20 50.35 -6.44 9.81
CA LYS A 20 50.29 -7.78 9.19
C LYS A 20 48.86 -8.16 8.83
N HIS A 21 47.90 -7.91 9.72
CA HIS A 21 46.50 -8.24 9.47
C HIS A 21 45.90 -7.43 8.31
N ARG A 22 46.28 -6.14 8.18
CA ARG A 22 45.87 -5.29 7.05
C ARG A 22 46.46 -5.73 5.70
N LYS A 23 47.73 -6.16 5.67
CA LYS A 23 48.40 -6.66 4.45
C LYS A 23 47.79 -7.98 3.96
N ASP A 24 47.41 -8.88 4.87
CA ASP A 24 46.72 -10.12 4.51
C ASP A 24 45.30 -9.89 3.97
N GLU A 25 44.58 -8.93 4.55
CA GLU A 25 43.24 -8.58 4.08
C GLU A 25 43.24 -7.96 2.68
N THR A 26 44.24 -7.13 2.36
CA THR A 26 44.43 -6.55 1.02
C THR A 26 44.81 -7.61 -0.02
N HIS A 27 45.70 -8.56 0.33
CA HIS A 27 46.01 -9.70 -0.54
C HIS A 27 44.78 -10.59 -0.82
N ARG A 28 43.92 -10.81 0.20
CA ARG A 28 42.68 -11.58 0.06
C ARG A 28 41.66 -10.88 -0.83
N LYS A 29 41.53 -9.54 -0.73
CA LYS A 29 40.68 -8.71 -1.61
C LYS A 29 41.17 -8.74 -3.06
N HIS A 30 42.48 -8.63 -3.30
CA HIS A 30 43.03 -8.75 -4.66
C HIS A 30 42.84 -10.14 -5.29
N ARG A 31 42.96 -11.22 -4.52
CA ARG A 31 42.72 -12.58 -5.01
C ARG A 31 41.24 -12.82 -5.37
N LYS A 32 40.29 -12.25 -4.61
CA LYS A 32 38.85 -12.27 -4.96
C LYS A 32 38.55 -11.47 -6.23
N HIS A 33 39.14 -10.29 -6.40
CA HIS A 33 38.96 -9.50 -7.63
C HIS A 33 39.51 -10.20 -8.88
N ARG A 34 40.66 -10.89 -8.77
CA ARG A 34 41.24 -11.68 -9.89
C ARG A 34 40.38 -12.88 -10.26
N LYS A 35 39.73 -13.55 -9.29
CA LYS A 35 38.74 -14.63 -9.55
C LYS A 35 37.47 -14.10 -10.24
N HIS A 36 36.93 -12.95 -9.81
CA HIS A 36 35.77 -12.34 -10.47
C HIS A 36 36.06 -11.90 -11.91
N ARG A 37 37.27 -11.39 -12.18
CA ARG A 37 37.68 -10.99 -13.54
C ARG A 37 37.84 -12.20 -14.48
N LYS A 38 38.30 -13.35 -13.98
CA LYS A 38 38.35 -14.61 -14.76
C LYS A 38 36.95 -15.18 -15.05
N HIS A 39 36.03 -15.16 -14.09
CA HIS A 39 34.64 -15.59 -14.33
C HIS A 39 33.89 -14.69 -15.33
N ARG A 40 34.16 -13.38 -15.31
CA ARG A 40 33.56 -12.43 -16.27
C ARG A 40 34.07 -12.63 -17.70
N LYS A 41 35.33 -13.06 -17.89
CA LYS A 41 35.87 -13.40 -19.22
C LYS A 41 35.29 -14.71 -19.77
N HIS A 42 35.13 -15.76 -18.94
CA HIS A 42 34.49 -17.01 -19.39
C HIS A 42 33.01 -16.84 -19.76
N ARG A 43 32.27 -15.98 -19.04
CA ARG A 43 30.86 -15.70 -19.36
C ARG A 43 30.68 -14.89 -20.65
N LYS A 44 31.71 -14.13 -21.07
CA LYS A 44 31.68 -13.35 -22.31
C LYS A 44 31.91 -14.24 -23.55
N HIS A 45 32.88 -15.15 -23.48
CA HIS A 45 33.12 -16.14 -24.55
C HIS A 45 31.92 -17.07 -24.79
N ARG A 46 31.21 -17.49 -23.74
CA ARG A 46 30.05 -18.39 -23.85
C ARG A 46 28.81 -17.72 -24.48
N ASN A 47 28.71 -16.39 -24.41
CA ASN A 47 27.62 -15.66 -25.06
C ASN A 47 27.94 -15.40 -26.55
N GLU A 48 29.21 -15.15 -26.88
CA GLU A 48 29.65 -14.96 -28.28
C GLU A 48 29.52 -16.25 -29.12
N GLU A 49 29.69 -17.44 -28.52
CA GLU A 49 29.42 -18.73 -29.20
C GLU A 49 27.93 -18.99 -29.46
N ASN A 50 27.04 -18.56 -28.56
CA ASN A 50 25.58 -18.74 -28.71
C ASN A 50 24.97 -17.79 -29.75
N ASP A 51 25.51 -16.58 -29.88
CA ASP A 51 25.02 -15.59 -30.85
C ASP A 51 25.40 -15.95 -32.30
N ASN A 52 26.53 -16.64 -32.50
CA ASN A 52 26.93 -17.15 -33.82
C ASN A 52 26.06 -18.35 -34.27
N ALA A 53 25.65 -19.23 -33.35
CA ALA A 53 24.78 -20.37 -33.67
C ALA A 53 23.34 -19.95 -34.06
N ALA A 54 22.86 -18.79 -33.58
CA ALA A 54 21.52 -18.29 -33.87
C ALA A 54 21.40 -17.63 -35.27
N ASN A 55 22.52 -17.24 -35.89
CA ASN A 55 22.52 -16.46 -37.13
C ASN A 55 22.63 -17.31 -38.41
N GLU A 56 22.93 -18.60 -38.29
CA GLU A 56 22.99 -19.54 -39.43
C GLU A 56 21.64 -20.18 -39.76
N GLY A 57 20.62 -20.06 -38.90
CA GLY A 57 19.32 -20.72 -39.05
C GLY A 57 18.27 -19.98 -39.91
N ASN A 58 18.57 -18.81 -40.48
CA ASN A 58 17.55 -17.96 -41.12
C ASN A 58 17.90 -17.54 -42.56
N LYS A 59 18.12 -18.53 -43.43
CA LYS A 59 18.08 -18.35 -44.89
C LYS A 59 17.24 -19.47 -45.51
N GLY A 60 15.97 -19.19 -45.77
CA GLY A 60 15.13 -20.09 -46.55
C GLY A 60 13.71 -19.56 -46.78
N TYR A 61 13.31 -19.49 -48.05
CA TYR A 61 11.96 -19.35 -48.59
C TYR A 61 11.33 -17.94 -48.74
N LYS A 62 11.52 -17.42 -49.97
CA LYS A 62 10.66 -16.47 -50.69
C LYS A 62 9.69 -17.25 -51.60
N GLY A 63 8.45 -16.75 -51.72
CA GLY A 63 7.66 -16.77 -52.96
C GLY A 63 6.46 -17.73 -53.01
N TYR A 64 5.23 -17.19 -53.09
CA TYR A 64 4.41 -17.17 -54.32
C TYR A 64 3.08 -16.43 -54.09
N LYS A 65 2.68 -15.62 -55.09
CA LYS A 65 1.37 -14.99 -55.26
C LYS A 65 0.43 -15.96 -55.99
N GLY A 66 -0.89 -15.87 -55.77
CA GLY A 66 -1.89 -16.49 -56.64
C GLY A 66 -3.33 -16.24 -56.18
N ASN A 67 -4.07 -15.49 -56.99
CA ASN A 67 -5.49 -15.18 -56.92
C ASN A 67 -6.34 -16.44 -57.24
N GLU A 68 -7.56 -16.58 -56.69
CA GLU A 68 -8.80 -16.75 -57.46
C GLU A 68 -10.03 -17.08 -56.60
N ARG A 69 -11.19 -16.63 -57.10
CA ARG A 69 -12.54 -16.81 -56.58
C ARG A 69 -13.13 -18.11 -57.11
N HIS A 70 -13.92 -18.85 -56.33
CA HIS A 70 -15.16 -19.45 -56.84
C HIS A 70 -16.13 -19.91 -55.71
N LYS A 71 -17.40 -19.97 -56.11
CA LYS A 71 -18.66 -20.15 -55.35
C LYS A 71 -19.02 -21.62 -55.10
N GLY A 72 -19.93 -21.84 -54.13
CA GLY A 72 -20.91 -22.94 -54.07
C GLY A 72 -20.37 -24.26 -53.52
N ASN A 73 -21.14 -25.19 -52.98
CA ASN A 73 -22.56 -25.32 -52.66
C ASN A 73 -22.68 -26.57 -51.76
N ASN A 74 -23.71 -26.62 -50.92
CA ASN A 74 -24.40 -27.76 -50.30
C ASN A 74 -23.80 -29.17 -50.22
N GLY A 75 -24.08 -29.81 -49.08
CA GLY A 75 -24.83 -31.07 -49.10
C GLY A 75 -24.08 -32.33 -48.65
N ASP A 76 -24.41 -32.75 -47.43
CA ASP A 76 -24.75 -34.11 -47.02
C ASP A 76 -23.97 -35.32 -47.55
N GLY A 77 -23.51 -36.11 -46.57
CA GLY A 77 -24.00 -37.48 -46.52
C GLY A 77 -22.93 -38.57 -46.47
N HIS A 78 -23.09 -39.41 -45.45
CA HIS A 78 -22.61 -40.78 -45.34
C HIS A 78 -21.13 -40.95 -44.94
N SER A 79 -20.72 -41.90 -44.11
CA SER A 79 -21.34 -42.83 -43.16
C SER A 79 -20.17 -43.73 -42.76
N ASN A 80 -19.87 -43.94 -41.49
CA ASN A 80 -19.87 -45.31 -40.95
C ASN A 80 -19.42 -45.38 -39.49
N ARG A 81 -20.28 -46.11 -38.78
CA ARG A 81 -20.20 -46.66 -37.44
C ARG A 81 -18.96 -47.54 -37.26
N ARG A 82 -18.21 -47.33 -36.18
CA ARG A 82 -17.55 -48.41 -35.41
C ARG A 82 -17.62 -48.10 -33.92
N GLU A 83 -18.12 -49.07 -33.19
CA GLU A 83 -18.23 -49.12 -31.74
C GLU A 83 -16.87 -49.27 -31.07
N ALA A 84 -16.86 -48.89 -29.79
CA ALA A 84 -16.03 -49.39 -28.70
C ALA A 84 -14.51 -49.14 -28.74
N ALA A 85 -14.10 -48.14 -27.95
CA ALA A 85 -12.99 -48.32 -27.01
C ALA A 85 -13.24 -47.43 -25.79
N GLY A 86 -13.47 -48.07 -24.64
CA GLY A 86 -13.48 -47.41 -23.35
C GLY A 86 -12.12 -46.77 -23.10
N GLY A 87 -12.06 -45.45 -23.23
CA GLY A 87 -11.00 -44.64 -22.70
C GLY A 87 -11.55 -43.90 -21.50
N THR A 88 -11.42 -44.49 -20.31
CA THR A 88 -11.37 -43.73 -19.06
C THR A 88 -10.16 -42.81 -19.13
N GLY A 89 -10.31 -41.69 -19.85
CA GLY A 89 -9.44 -40.55 -19.72
C GLY A 89 -9.70 -39.99 -18.34
N ALA A 90 -8.98 -40.51 -17.36
CA ALA A 90 -8.78 -39.87 -16.09
C ALA A 90 -8.46 -38.40 -16.42
N ALA A 91 -9.39 -37.50 -16.09
CA ALA A 91 -9.08 -36.10 -16.00
C ALA A 91 -7.94 -36.01 -14.99
N GLU A 92 -6.71 -35.90 -15.47
CA GLU A 92 -5.54 -35.64 -14.65
C GLU A 92 -5.83 -34.35 -13.89
N GLY A 93 -6.28 -34.55 -12.64
CA GLY A 93 -6.64 -33.51 -11.71
C GLY A 93 -5.40 -32.78 -11.24
N GLY A 94 -4.82 -31.96 -12.11
CA GLY A 94 -3.96 -30.88 -11.67
C GLY A 94 -4.74 -30.05 -10.64
N PRO A 95 -4.10 -29.62 -9.53
CA PRO A 95 -4.81 -28.85 -8.51
C PRO A 95 -5.53 -27.67 -9.18
N PRO A 96 -6.77 -27.37 -8.77
CA PRO A 96 -7.54 -26.28 -9.37
C PRO A 96 -6.67 -25.02 -9.33
N ARG A 97 -6.57 -24.29 -10.45
CA ARG A 97 -5.68 -23.12 -10.61
C ARG A 97 -5.76 -22.10 -9.45
N ALA A 98 -6.84 -22.12 -8.68
CA ALA A 98 -7.02 -21.38 -7.43
C ALA A 98 -6.11 -21.84 -6.28
N ALA A 99 -5.98 -23.15 -6.04
CA ALA A 99 -5.12 -23.72 -5.00
C ALA A 99 -3.65 -23.36 -5.24
N TYR A 100 -3.19 -23.43 -6.50
CA TYR A 100 -1.85 -23.00 -6.88
C TYR A 100 -1.59 -21.52 -6.59
N ARG A 101 -2.56 -20.64 -6.88
CA ARG A 101 -2.44 -19.20 -6.58
C ARG A 101 -2.43 -18.93 -5.08
N ALA A 102 -3.30 -19.60 -4.33
CA ALA A 102 -3.35 -19.49 -2.87
C ALA A 102 -1.99 -19.92 -2.25
N ALA A 103 -1.39 -21.00 -2.74
CA ALA A 103 -0.07 -21.45 -2.32
C ALA A 103 1.02 -20.40 -2.60
N TRP A 104 1.02 -19.77 -3.79
CA TRP A 104 1.97 -18.70 -4.09
C TRP A 104 1.78 -17.44 -3.24
N TYR A 105 0.53 -17.06 -2.96
CA TYR A 105 0.26 -15.94 -2.06
C TYR A 105 0.68 -16.24 -0.63
N ALA A 106 0.41 -17.45 -0.14
CA ALA A 106 0.85 -17.89 1.18
C ALA A 106 2.38 -17.91 1.28
N LEU A 107 3.07 -18.47 0.27
CA LEU A 107 4.53 -18.50 0.23
C LEU A 107 5.12 -17.09 0.18
N SER A 108 4.61 -16.23 -0.71
CA SER A 108 5.03 -14.83 -0.80
C SER A 108 4.79 -14.09 0.51
N ALA A 109 3.61 -14.25 1.12
CA ALA A 109 3.30 -13.62 2.39
C ALA A 109 4.24 -14.10 3.50
N ALA A 110 4.51 -15.40 3.56
CA ALA A 110 5.46 -15.98 4.53
C ALA A 110 6.88 -15.44 4.32
N THR A 111 7.37 -15.37 3.08
CA THR A 111 8.70 -14.83 2.77
C THR A 111 8.81 -13.35 3.12
N LEU A 112 7.83 -12.53 2.71
CA LEU A 112 7.82 -11.11 3.04
C LEU A 112 7.72 -10.87 4.54
N THR A 113 6.87 -11.65 5.23
CA THR A 113 6.76 -11.62 6.69
C THR A 113 8.10 -11.93 7.33
N ALA A 114 8.78 -12.99 6.91
CA ALA A 114 10.09 -13.36 7.44
C ALA A 114 11.14 -12.26 7.21
N LEU A 115 11.18 -11.66 6.02
CA LEU A 115 12.11 -10.57 5.70
C LEU A 115 11.84 -9.34 6.55
N VAL A 116 10.57 -8.97 6.68
CA VAL A 116 10.13 -7.82 7.47
C VAL A 116 10.45 -8.02 8.95
N LEU A 117 10.19 -9.20 9.51
CA LEU A 117 10.54 -9.55 10.89
C LEU A 117 12.05 -9.57 11.14
N LEU A 118 12.84 -10.04 10.17
CA LEU A 118 14.30 -10.00 10.25
C LEU A 118 14.78 -8.54 10.30
N SER A 119 14.20 -7.66 9.49
CA SER A 119 14.46 -6.22 9.56
C SER A 119 14.04 -5.61 10.89
N TYR A 120 12.98 -6.12 11.54
CA TYR A 120 12.52 -5.64 12.85
C TYR A 120 13.48 -5.98 13.97
N ARG A 121 14.00 -7.22 13.98
CA ARG A 121 14.97 -7.64 15.00
C ARG A 121 16.23 -6.77 15.01
N THR A 122 16.59 -6.20 13.85
CA THR A 122 17.74 -5.30 13.72
C THR A 122 17.43 -3.83 14.03
N ALA A 123 16.17 -3.41 14.02
CA ALA A 123 15.77 -1.99 14.08
C ALA A 123 15.23 -1.52 15.44
N GLY A 124 14.96 -2.42 16.39
CA GLY A 124 14.55 -2.06 17.76
C GLY A 124 13.15 -1.44 17.93
N ALA A 125 12.45 -1.10 16.85
CA ALA A 125 11.08 -0.59 16.88
C ALA A 125 10.06 -1.72 16.94
N TRP A 126 9.16 -1.72 17.94
CA TRP A 126 8.24 -2.82 18.19
C TRP A 126 6.78 -2.35 18.25
N GLN A 127 5.98 -2.73 17.26
CA GLN A 127 4.51 -2.87 17.25
C GLN A 127 3.70 -2.00 18.22
N TYR A 128 3.97 -0.70 18.20
CA TYR A 128 3.34 0.25 19.10
C TYR A 128 1.81 0.25 18.94
N ASP A 129 1.31 0.37 17.71
CA ASP A 129 -0.14 0.41 17.48
C ASP A 129 -0.84 -0.91 17.82
N LEU A 130 -0.21 -2.06 17.55
CA LEU A 130 -0.76 -3.34 17.99
C LEU A 130 -0.90 -3.41 19.52
N THR A 131 0.08 -2.87 20.24
CA THR A 131 0.05 -2.80 21.70
C THR A 131 -1.11 -1.92 22.17
N VAL A 132 -1.30 -0.75 21.54
CA VAL A 132 -2.45 0.14 21.82
C VAL A 132 -3.78 -0.56 21.57
N TYR A 133 -3.91 -1.31 20.47
CA TYR A 133 -5.14 -2.07 20.17
C TYR A 133 -5.41 -3.13 21.23
N ARG A 134 -4.39 -3.88 21.64
CA ARG A 134 -4.52 -4.91 22.67
C ARG A 134 -4.87 -4.30 24.03
N GLN A 135 -4.18 -3.24 24.44
CA GLN A 135 -4.49 -2.52 25.68
C GLN A 135 -5.94 -2.05 25.72
N GLY A 136 -6.47 -1.48 24.63
CA GLY A 136 -7.87 -1.08 24.55
C GLY A 136 -8.83 -2.26 24.65
N VAL A 137 -8.52 -3.37 23.99
CA VAL A 137 -9.30 -4.63 24.08
C VAL A 137 -9.26 -5.19 25.50
N ASP A 138 -8.08 -5.26 26.11
CA ASP A 138 -7.88 -5.82 27.44
C ASP A 138 -8.64 -4.98 28.49
N GLN A 139 -8.63 -3.64 28.38
CA GLN A 139 -9.48 -2.79 29.23
C GLN A 139 -10.96 -3.14 29.11
N VAL A 140 -11.47 -3.33 27.89
CA VAL A 140 -12.88 -3.70 27.66
C VAL A 140 -13.20 -5.07 28.24
N LEU A 141 -12.30 -6.05 28.09
CA LEU A 141 -12.49 -7.41 28.62
C LEU A 141 -12.45 -7.45 30.16
N ASP A 142 -11.65 -6.58 30.78
CA ASP A 142 -11.55 -6.44 32.23
C ASP A 142 -12.68 -5.57 32.84
N GLY A 143 -13.60 -5.08 32.01
CA GLY A 143 -14.70 -4.19 32.43
C GLY A 143 -14.26 -2.78 32.80
N ALA A 144 -13.04 -2.37 32.41
CA ALA A 144 -12.52 -1.03 32.61
C ALA A 144 -12.94 -0.07 31.48
N PRO A 145 -13.02 1.26 31.75
CA PRO A 145 -13.42 2.23 30.73
C PRO A 145 -12.37 2.38 29.60
N LEU A 146 -12.78 2.19 28.35
CA LEU A 146 -11.92 2.11 27.17
C LEU A 146 -11.01 3.33 26.94
N TYR A 147 -11.42 4.53 27.36
CA TYR A 147 -10.67 5.78 27.09
C TYR A 147 -10.04 6.41 28.33
N ARG A 148 -10.00 5.68 29.45
CA ARG A 148 -9.36 6.13 30.69
C ARG A 148 -8.00 5.43 30.87
N ASN A 149 -7.27 5.84 31.91
CA ASN A 149 -5.97 5.27 32.29
C ASN A 149 -4.84 5.54 31.28
N ASP A 150 -4.86 6.72 30.65
CA ASP A 150 -3.79 7.24 29.79
C ASP A 150 -3.34 6.26 28.68
N ILE A 151 -4.29 5.57 28.05
CA ILE A 151 -4.01 4.77 26.86
C ILE A 151 -4.26 5.55 25.56
N ASP A 152 -3.46 5.23 24.54
CA ASP A 152 -3.46 5.91 23.24
C ASP A 152 -4.57 5.41 22.29
N PHE A 153 -5.56 4.68 22.81
CA PHE A 153 -6.66 4.17 21.99
C PHE A 153 -7.62 5.31 21.58
N THR A 154 -7.81 5.46 20.27
CA THR A 154 -8.53 6.60 19.65
C THR A 154 -9.68 6.17 18.74
N TYR A 155 -9.92 4.87 18.57
CA TYR A 155 -10.94 4.37 17.64
C TYR A 155 -12.33 4.39 18.28
N PRO A 156 -13.42 4.37 17.50
CA PRO A 156 -14.76 4.19 18.04
C PRO A 156 -14.86 2.91 18.88
N PRO A 157 -15.82 2.82 19.82
CA PRO A 157 -15.93 1.65 20.71
C PRO A 157 -16.12 0.33 19.97
N PHE A 158 -16.82 0.35 18.83
CA PHE A 158 -16.93 -0.82 17.94
C PHE A 158 -15.57 -1.34 17.47
N GLY A 159 -14.57 -0.46 17.33
CA GLY A 159 -13.21 -0.85 16.99
C GLY A 159 -12.59 -1.79 18.01
N ALA A 160 -12.80 -1.57 19.31
CA ALA A 160 -12.33 -2.48 20.36
C ALA A 160 -13.02 -3.85 20.25
N LEU A 161 -14.32 -3.88 19.95
CA LEU A 161 -15.07 -5.12 19.74
C LEU A 161 -14.56 -5.90 18.52
N LEU A 162 -14.32 -5.21 17.41
CA LEU A 162 -13.83 -5.83 16.17
C LEU A 162 -12.40 -6.36 16.32
N LEU A 163 -11.58 -5.68 17.13
CA LEU A 163 -10.19 -6.05 17.38
C LEU A 163 -10.03 -7.02 18.56
N ALA A 164 -11.12 -7.38 19.26
CA ALA A 164 -11.09 -8.32 20.38
C ALA A 164 -10.34 -9.64 20.09
N PRO A 165 -10.40 -10.25 18.89
CA PRO A 165 -9.62 -11.45 18.60
C PRO A 165 -8.09 -11.28 18.73
N LEU A 166 -7.56 -10.06 18.73
CA LEU A 166 -6.12 -9.78 18.90
C LEU A 166 -5.60 -10.05 20.31
N SER A 167 -6.48 -10.14 21.33
CA SER A 167 -6.06 -10.49 22.69
C SER A 167 -5.83 -11.99 22.88
N LEU A 168 -6.41 -12.84 22.02
CA LEU A 168 -6.36 -14.32 22.16
C LEU A 168 -4.94 -14.91 22.07
N PRO A 169 -4.08 -14.55 21.10
CA PRO A 169 -2.73 -15.10 21.01
C PRO A 169 -1.79 -14.36 21.96
N GLY A 170 -0.74 -15.04 22.46
CA GLY A 170 0.36 -14.37 23.16
C GLY A 170 1.06 -13.33 22.28
N GLY A 171 1.69 -12.32 22.88
CA GLY A 171 2.20 -11.12 22.18
C GLY A 171 3.04 -11.41 20.93
N ALA A 172 4.02 -12.32 21.04
CA ALA A 172 4.87 -12.69 19.90
C ALA A 172 4.10 -13.44 18.79
N CYS A 173 3.16 -14.32 19.16
CA CYS A 173 2.33 -15.03 18.19
C CYS A 173 1.39 -14.06 17.47
N CYS A 174 0.76 -13.15 18.22
CA CYS A 174 -0.09 -12.09 17.68
C CYS A 174 0.69 -11.20 16.71
N ALA A 175 1.90 -10.81 17.08
CA ALA A 175 2.80 -10.04 16.23
C ALA A 175 3.00 -10.68 14.86
N LEU A 176 3.37 -11.96 14.85
CA LEU A 176 3.59 -12.76 13.64
C LEU A 176 2.32 -12.85 12.79
N LEU A 177 1.18 -13.14 13.43
CA LEU A 177 -0.12 -13.24 12.77
C LEU A 177 -0.54 -11.91 12.12
N VAL A 178 -0.29 -10.78 12.78
CA VAL A 178 -0.63 -9.45 12.26
C VAL A 178 0.22 -9.08 11.05
N VAL A 179 1.53 -9.32 11.08
CA VAL A 179 2.41 -9.06 9.91
C VAL A 179 2.04 -9.96 8.73
N PHE A 180 1.82 -11.25 9.01
CA PHE A 180 1.42 -12.22 7.99
C PHE A 180 0.07 -11.86 7.36
N SER A 181 -0.96 -11.65 8.19
CA SER A 181 -2.29 -11.30 7.72
C SER A 181 -2.31 -9.96 7.00
N SER A 182 -1.57 -8.95 7.45
CA SER A 182 -1.41 -7.67 6.76
C SER A 182 -0.87 -7.83 5.35
N THR A 183 0.12 -8.70 5.16
CA THR A 183 0.67 -9.00 3.82
C THR A 183 -0.35 -9.70 2.92
N VAL A 184 -1.12 -10.64 3.49
CA VAL A 184 -2.23 -11.30 2.76
C VAL A 184 -3.32 -10.29 2.38
N LEU A 185 -3.69 -9.39 3.29
CA LEU A 185 -4.68 -8.34 3.06
C LEU A 185 -4.22 -7.36 1.99
N LEU A 186 -2.93 -7.02 1.93
CA LEU A 186 -2.35 -6.25 0.83
C LEU A 186 -2.52 -6.98 -0.51
N HIS A 187 -2.23 -8.29 -0.59
CA HIS A 187 -2.47 -9.06 -1.81
C HIS A 187 -3.95 -9.01 -2.24
N VAL A 188 -4.88 -9.12 -1.29
CA VAL A 188 -6.33 -9.05 -1.55
C VAL A 188 -6.73 -7.68 -2.10
N ALA A 189 -6.22 -6.60 -1.52
CA ALA A 189 -6.49 -5.24 -2.00
C ALA A 189 -5.99 -5.04 -3.43
N VAL A 190 -4.73 -5.40 -3.68
CA VAL A 190 -4.08 -5.26 -5.00
C VAL A 190 -4.81 -6.11 -6.03
N GLU A 191 -5.16 -7.35 -5.68
CA GLU A 191 -5.90 -8.22 -6.60
C GLU A 191 -7.30 -7.66 -6.90
N SER A 192 -7.98 -7.06 -5.92
CA SER A 192 -9.28 -6.42 -6.12
C SER A 192 -9.21 -5.28 -7.14
N PHE A 193 -8.22 -4.39 -7.00
CA PHE A 193 -8.01 -3.29 -7.94
C PHE A 193 -7.58 -3.76 -9.34
N LEU A 194 -6.68 -4.75 -9.44
CA LEU A 194 -6.28 -5.32 -10.72
C LEU A 194 -7.44 -6.06 -11.43
N ARG A 195 -8.31 -6.73 -10.67
CA ARG A 195 -9.55 -7.32 -11.20
C ARG A 195 -10.48 -6.25 -11.75
N HIS A 196 -10.68 -5.17 -11.00
CA HIS A 196 -11.50 -4.04 -11.42
C HIS A 196 -10.97 -3.35 -12.69
N ALA A 197 -9.66 -3.11 -12.75
CA ALA A 197 -9.01 -2.51 -13.91
C ALA A 197 -8.93 -3.46 -15.12
N ALA A 198 -9.39 -4.70 -14.99
CA ALA A 198 -9.25 -5.78 -15.98
C ALA A 198 -7.78 -5.97 -16.46
N TRP A 199 -6.81 -5.62 -15.62
CA TRP A 199 -5.39 -5.59 -15.97
C TRP A 199 -4.52 -6.07 -14.81
N PRO A 200 -3.39 -6.76 -15.06
CA PRO A 200 -3.01 -7.37 -16.33
C PRO A 200 -3.89 -8.61 -16.62
N ALA A 201 -3.58 -9.32 -17.71
CA ALA A 201 -4.30 -10.53 -18.09
C ALA A 201 -4.39 -11.54 -16.91
N PRO A 202 -5.53 -12.25 -16.73
CA PRO A 202 -5.76 -13.13 -15.57
C PRO A 202 -4.66 -14.18 -15.32
N ARG A 203 -3.96 -14.60 -16.37
CA ARG A 203 -2.84 -15.58 -16.29
C ARG A 203 -1.59 -15.05 -15.59
N VAL A 204 -1.32 -13.74 -15.64
CA VAL A 204 -0.13 -13.12 -15.01
C VAL A 204 -0.47 -12.28 -13.79
N ARG A 205 -1.75 -12.04 -13.51
CA ARG A 205 -2.21 -11.17 -12.41
C ARG A 205 -1.63 -11.56 -11.05
N HIS A 206 -1.57 -12.85 -10.74
CA HIS A 206 -0.98 -13.32 -9.48
C HIS A 206 0.49 -12.91 -9.31
N ARG A 207 1.28 -12.93 -10.39
CA ARG A 207 2.68 -12.46 -10.38
C ARG A 207 2.76 -10.95 -10.17
N ALA A 208 1.85 -10.20 -10.78
CA ALA A 208 1.78 -8.75 -10.59
C ALA A 208 1.40 -8.39 -9.14
N VAL A 209 0.46 -9.12 -8.53
CA VAL A 209 0.09 -8.96 -7.11
C VAL A 209 1.30 -9.19 -6.19
N ILE A 210 2.04 -10.28 -6.42
CA ILE A 210 3.24 -10.63 -5.64
C ILE A 210 4.34 -9.57 -5.85
N ALA A 211 4.64 -9.21 -7.10
CA ALA A 211 5.68 -8.23 -7.41
C ALA A 211 5.37 -6.85 -6.83
N PHE A 212 4.11 -6.40 -6.94
CA PHE A 212 3.67 -5.15 -6.34
C PHE A 212 3.86 -5.18 -4.83
N SER A 213 3.36 -6.22 -4.16
CA SER A 213 3.39 -6.31 -2.69
C SER A 213 4.83 -6.42 -2.19
N ALA A 214 5.67 -7.17 -2.89
CA ALA A 214 7.09 -7.28 -2.57
C ALA A 214 7.83 -5.94 -2.64
N VAL A 215 7.46 -5.03 -3.54
CA VAL A 215 8.03 -3.67 -3.58
C VAL A 215 7.37 -2.77 -2.54
N PHE A 216 6.04 -2.83 -2.43
CA PHE A 216 5.25 -1.91 -1.61
C PHE A 216 5.57 -2.01 -0.11
N VAL A 217 5.83 -3.21 0.40
CA VAL A 217 6.22 -3.43 1.81
C VAL A 217 7.58 -2.81 2.18
N TRP A 218 8.39 -2.43 1.19
CA TRP A 218 9.65 -1.70 1.42
C TRP A 218 9.51 -0.19 1.27
N LEU A 219 8.44 0.30 0.64
CA LEU A 219 8.10 1.71 0.70
C LEU A 219 7.72 2.06 2.13
N TYR A 220 8.07 3.25 2.58
CA TYR A 220 7.81 3.76 3.91
C TYR A 220 6.36 3.48 4.38
N PRO A 221 5.28 3.80 3.64
CA PRO A 221 3.93 3.57 4.15
C PRO A 221 3.62 2.09 4.42
N GLY A 222 4.13 1.21 3.55
CA GLY A 222 3.95 -0.24 3.71
C GLY A 222 4.81 -0.79 4.85
N ARG A 223 6.09 -0.41 4.87
CA ARG A 223 7.07 -0.80 5.89
C ARG A 223 6.62 -0.38 7.29
N THR A 224 6.28 0.89 7.46
CA THR A 224 5.86 1.47 8.74
C THR A 224 4.52 0.90 9.20
N SER A 225 3.56 0.67 8.30
CA SER A 225 2.29 0.02 8.67
C SER A 225 2.52 -1.38 9.23
N LEU A 226 3.42 -2.17 8.64
CA LEU A 226 3.78 -3.48 9.18
C LEU A 226 4.53 -3.34 10.52
N MET A 227 5.43 -2.34 10.65
CA MET A 227 6.29 -2.15 11.83
C MET A 227 5.47 -1.86 13.07
N LEU A 228 4.45 -1.04 12.91
CA LEU A 228 3.56 -0.64 13.98
C LEU A 228 2.46 -1.68 14.26
N GLY A 229 2.23 -2.62 13.32
CA GLY A 229 1.11 -3.55 13.41
C GLY A 229 -0.25 -2.90 13.11
N GLN A 230 -0.25 -1.94 12.18
CA GLN A 230 -1.42 -1.15 11.82
C GLN A 230 -2.54 -1.96 11.16
N VAL A 231 -3.79 -1.61 11.47
CA VAL A 231 -5.00 -2.15 10.81
C VAL A 231 -5.20 -1.57 9.39
N THR A 232 -4.31 -0.70 8.93
CA THR A 232 -4.35 -0.02 7.63
C THR A 232 -4.57 -1.00 6.47
N PHE A 233 -3.93 -2.18 6.46
CA PHE A 233 -4.12 -3.17 5.39
C PHE A 233 -5.46 -3.89 5.46
N LEU A 234 -6.01 -4.11 6.66
CA LEU A 234 -7.37 -4.62 6.83
C LEU A 234 -8.38 -3.65 6.22
N ILE A 235 -8.24 -2.37 6.57
CA ILE A 235 -9.09 -1.30 6.02
C ILE A 235 -8.94 -1.22 4.51
N LEU A 236 -7.71 -1.22 3.98
CA LEU A 236 -7.46 -1.17 2.56
C LEU A 236 -8.07 -2.38 1.83
N ALA A 237 -7.93 -3.59 2.35
CA ALA A 237 -8.47 -4.80 1.72
C ALA A 237 -9.99 -4.80 1.66
N VAL A 238 -10.66 -4.46 2.78
CA VAL A 238 -12.12 -4.42 2.85
C VAL A 238 -12.68 -3.29 1.98
N THR A 239 -12.06 -2.11 2.02
CA THR A 239 -12.49 -0.96 1.20
C THR A 239 -12.22 -1.21 -0.29
N ALA A 240 -11.07 -1.79 -0.67
CA ALA A 240 -10.78 -2.17 -2.05
C ALA A 240 -11.80 -3.21 -2.54
N TRP A 241 -12.10 -4.23 -1.73
CA TRP A 241 -13.13 -5.21 -2.05
C TRP A 241 -14.49 -4.55 -2.30
N ASP A 242 -14.89 -3.57 -1.48
CA ASP A 242 -16.16 -2.85 -1.59
C ASP A 242 -16.21 -1.94 -2.84
N LEU A 243 -15.20 -1.08 -2.99
CA LEU A 243 -15.10 -0.06 -4.04
C LEU A 243 -15.09 -0.69 -5.44
N THR A 244 -14.48 -1.87 -5.57
CA THR A 244 -14.30 -2.56 -6.85
C THR A 244 -15.49 -3.41 -7.27
N ARG A 245 -16.54 -3.54 -6.43
CA ARG A 245 -17.76 -4.27 -6.80
C ARG A 245 -18.56 -3.53 -7.87
N ALA A 246 -19.37 -4.27 -8.61
CA ALA A 246 -20.37 -3.69 -9.50
C ALA A 246 -21.36 -2.81 -8.72
N ASP A 247 -21.81 -1.70 -9.32
CA ASP A 247 -22.65 -0.70 -8.64
C ASP A 247 -24.01 -1.25 -8.20
N GLY A 248 -24.57 -2.24 -8.92
CA GLY A 248 -25.81 -2.92 -8.54
C GLY A 248 -25.67 -3.95 -7.41
N SER A 249 -24.45 -4.23 -6.93
CA SER A 249 -24.23 -5.23 -5.88
C SER A 249 -24.83 -4.78 -4.54
N ARG A 250 -25.66 -5.64 -3.93
CA ARG A 250 -26.23 -5.39 -2.59
C ARG A 250 -25.19 -5.20 -1.49
N ALA A 251 -24.03 -5.83 -1.65
CA ALA A 251 -22.93 -5.74 -0.69
C ALA A 251 -22.05 -4.49 -0.84
N LYS A 252 -22.25 -3.66 -1.87
CA LYS A 252 -21.46 -2.44 -2.08
C LYS A 252 -21.89 -1.37 -1.08
N GLY A 253 -20.94 -0.74 -0.41
CA GLY A 253 -21.13 0.18 0.72
C GLY A 253 -20.93 -0.47 2.09
N PHE A 254 -21.19 -1.77 2.24
CA PHE A 254 -21.10 -2.46 3.53
C PHE A 254 -19.69 -2.40 4.13
N GLY A 255 -18.67 -2.73 3.34
CA GLY A 255 -17.28 -2.73 3.79
C GLY A 255 -16.79 -1.32 4.16
N ILE A 256 -17.23 -0.30 3.43
CA ILE A 256 -16.92 1.10 3.77
C ILE A 256 -17.50 1.48 5.13
N GLY A 257 -18.78 1.17 5.38
CA GLY A 257 -19.42 1.47 6.67
C GLY A 257 -18.82 0.69 7.84
N LEU A 258 -18.51 -0.59 7.63
CA LEU A 258 -17.85 -1.43 8.64
C LEU A 258 -16.47 -0.87 9.04
N MET A 259 -15.65 -0.48 8.05
CA MET A 259 -14.33 0.08 8.32
C MET A 259 -14.40 1.50 8.87
N ALA A 260 -15.41 2.29 8.50
CA ALA A 260 -15.69 3.58 9.13
C ALA A 260 -16.06 3.42 10.62
N GLY A 261 -16.74 2.33 10.97
CA GLY A 261 -17.01 1.95 12.37
C GLY A 261 -15.76 1.56 13.15
N LEU A 262 -14.79 0.91 12.50
CA LEU A 262 -13.48 0.60 13.09
C LEU A 262 -12.63 1.86 13.28
N LYS A 263 -12.61 2.74 12.28
CA LYS A 263 -11.82 3.98 12.25
C LYS A 263 -12.52 4.93 11.31
N LEU A 264 -12.84 6.17 11.71
CA LEU A 264 -13.74 7.05 10.93
C LEU A 264 -13.27 7.38 9.49
N VAL A 265 -11.97 7.28 9.26
CA VAL A 265 -11.26 7.75 8.06
C VAL A 265 -11.79 7.19 6.72
N PRO A 266 -12.16 5.89 6.56
CA PRO A 266 -12.75 5.34 5.33
C PRO A 266 -14.09 5.95 4.95
N GLY A 267 -14.76 6.69 5.85
CA GLY A 267 -16.02 7.37 5.57
C GLY A 267 -15.94 8.31 4.36
N VAL A 268 -14.76 8.81 3.98
CA VAL A 268 -14.57 9.60 2.76
C VAL A 268 -15.03 8.87 1.50
N PHE A 269 -14.93 7.54 1.46
CA PHE A 269 -15.37 6.74 0.31
C PHE A 269 -16.89 6.69 0.17
N ALA A 270 -17.64 6.87 1.27
CA ALA A 270 -19.08 7.09 1.19
C ALA A 270 -19.40 8.46 0.55
N ALA A 271 -18.62 9.50 0.88
CA ALA A 271 -18.71 10.80 0.20
C ALA A 271 -18.35 10.70 -1.28
N TYR A 272 -17.37 9.87 -1.63
CA TYR A 272 -17.03 9.56 -3.02
C TYR A 272 -18.19 8.87 -3.76
N TYR A 273 -18.89 7.93 -3.13
CA TYR A 273 -20.11 7.36 -3.71
C TYR A 273 -21.19 8.43 -3.94
N LEU A 274 -21.45 9.31 -2.98
CA LEU A 274 -22.39 10.41 -3.15
C LEU A 274 -21.98 11.35 -4.29
N CYS A 275 -20.72 11.78 -4.35
CA CYS A 275 -20.24 12.72 -5.35
C CYS A 275 -20.19 12.10 -6.75
N THR A 276 -20.12 10.78 -6.87
CA THR A 276 -20.22 10.04 -8.15
C THR A 276 -21.65 9.62 -8.48
N GLY A 277 -22.65 10.03 -7.69
CA GLY A 277 -24.08 9.74 -7.95
C GLY A 277 -24.54 8.35 -7.48
N ARG A 278 -23.65 7.55 -6.88
CA ARG A 278 -23.92 6.20 -6.39
C ARG A 278 -24.58 6.24 -5.00
N ARG A 279 -25.84 6.67 -4.95
CA ARG A 279 -26.59 6.90 -3.70
C ARG A 279 -26.81 5.64 -2.87
N ARG A 280 -27.19 4.53 -3.52
CA ARG A 280 -27.44 3.25 -2.85
C ARG A 280 -26.25 2.78 -2.00
N PRO A 281 -25.03 2.62 -2.55
CA PRO A 281 -23.89 2.19 -1.73
C PRO A 281 -23.47 3.24 -0.70
N ALA A 282 -23.68 4.53 -0.95
CA ALA A 282 -23.47 5.56 0.08
C ALA A 282 -24.41 5.38 1.29
N LEU A 283 -25.70 5.14 1.03
CA LEU A 283 -26.68 4.85 2.08
C LEU A 283 -26.39 3.52 2.79
N ALA A 284 -25.94 2.50 2.07
CA ALA A 284 -25.53 1.23 2.68
C ALA A 284 -24.32 1.40 3.60
N ALA A 285 -23.34 2.23 3.21
CA ALA A 285 -22.21 2.58 4.05
C ALA A 285 -22.64 3.34 5.30
N ALA A 286 -23.51 4.35 5.15
CA ALA A 286 -24.05 5.10 6.29
C ALA A 286 -24.85 4.21 7.24
N GLY A 287 -25.72 3.33 6.72
CA GLY A 287 -26.50 2.39 7.53
C GLY A 287 -25.63 1.35 8.24
N THR A 288 -24.60 0.83 7.57
CA THR A 288 -23.65 -0.11 8.21
C THR A 288 -22.84 0.59 9.30
N PHE A 289 -22.35 1.80 9.05
CA PHE A 289 -21.68 2.61 10.06
C PHE A 289 -22.59 2.88 11.27
N ALA A 290 -23.84 3.28 11.04
CA ALA A 290 -24.81 3.48 12.12
C ALA A 290 -25.05 2.19 12.92
N ALA A 291 -25.13 1.04 12.26
CA ALA A 291 -25.25 -0.26 12.93
C ALA A 291 -24.01 -0.59 13.78
N THR A 292 -22.79 -0.30 13.30
CA THR A 292 -21.57 -0.47 14.11
C THR A 292 -21.54 0.44 15.32
N ALA A 293 -21.95 1.71 15.17
CA ALA A 293 -22.03 2.66 16.28
C ALA A 293 -23.10 2.23 17.30
N ALA A 294 -24.26 1.75 16.84
CA ALA A 294 -25.32 1.21 17.69
C ALA A 294 -24.86 -0.04 18.45
N LEU A 295 -24.12 -0.94 17.80
CA LEU A 295 -23.54 -2.10 18.47
C LEU A 295 -22.51 -1.70 19.53
N GLY A 296 -21.65 -0.72 19.23
CA GLY A 296 -20.76 -0.11 20.20
C GLY A 296 -21.51 0.45 21.40
N ALA A 297 -22.60 1.19 21.17
CA ALA A 297 -23.43 1.76 22.24
C ALA A 297 -24.20 0.69 23.05
N ALA A 298 -24.59 -0.42 22.42
CA ALA A 298 -25.27 -1.51 23.10
C ALA A 298 -24.33 -2.31 24.02
N VAL A 299 -23.08 -2.52 23.61
CA VAL A 299 -22.09 -3.31 24.37
C VAL A 299 -21.30 -2.42 25.35
N LEU A 300 -20.95 -1.20 24.93
CA LEU A 300 -20.12 -0.24 25.67
C LEU A 300 -20.83 1.12 25.76
N PRO A 301 -21.95 1.23 26.51
CA PRO A 301 -22.80 2.43 26.51
C PRO A 301 -22.07 3.68 27.05
N GLY A 302 -21.33 3.55 28.15
CA GLY A 302 -20.59 4.66 28.75
C GLY A 302 -19.47 5.18 27.85
N ASP A 303 -18.62 4.28 27.36
CA ASP A 303 -17.54 4.64 26.44
C ASP A 303 -18.08 5.19 25.11
N SER A 304 -19.22 4.70 24.64
CA SER A 304 -19.87 5.25 23.44
C SER A 304 -20.39 6.66 23.66
N PHE A 305 -21.01 6.93 24.81
CA PHE A 305 -21.43 8.28 25.15
C PHE A 305 -20.23 9.23 25.21
N ASP A 306 -19.17 8.85 25.94
CA ASP A 306 -17.94 9.65 26.06
C ASP A 306 -17.26 9.85 24.69
N TYR A 307 -17.22 8.83 23.83
CA TYR A 307 -16.62 8.92 22.51
C TYR A 307 -17.34 9.93 21.62
N TRP A 308 -18.65 9.78 21.44
CA TRP A 308 -19.43 10.59 20.51
C TRP A 308 -19.69 12.01 21.01
N SER A 309 -19.68 12.24 22.32
CA SER A 309 -19.89 13.58 22.91
C SER A 309 -18.59 14.37 23.08
N ARG A 310 -17.47 13.70 23.35
CA ARG A 310 -16.19 14.34 23.73
C ARG A 310 -15.02 13.89 22.88
N TYR A 311 -14.69 12.61 22.88
CA TYR A 311 -13.38 12.17 22.36
C TYR A 311 -13.24 12.29 20.85
N VAL A 312 -14.32 12.18 20.08
CA VAL A 312 -14.30 12.38 18.62
C VAL A 312 -13.86 13.79 18.23
N PHE A 313 -14.06 14.78 19.10
CA PHE A 313 -13.67 16.19 18.88
C PHE A 313 -12.32 16.55 19.49
N ALA A 314 -11.76 15.68 20.34
CA ALA A 314 -10.50 15.91 21.04
C ALA A 314 -9.31 15.54 20.15
N SER A 315 -9.04 16.34 19.10
CA SER A 315 -7.99 16.05 18.13
C SER A 315 -6.59 15.92 18.74
N ASP A 316 -6.35 16.57 19.87
CA ASP A 316 -5.04 16.58 20.54
C ASP A 316 -4.71 15.21 21.17
N ARG A 317 -5.71 14.35 21.40
CA ARG A 317 -5.50 12.94 21.79
C ARG A 317 -5.04 12.06 20.63
N ILE A 318 -5.31 12.46 19.40
CA ILE A 318 -4.96 11.67 18.21
C ILE A 318 -3.48 11.85 17.91
N GLY A 319 -2.99 13.08 18.01
CA GLY A 319 -1.59 13.39 17.84
C GLY A 319 -1.37 14.89 17.87
N ALA A 320 -0.11 15.29 18.02
CA ALA A 320 0.25 16.70 18.05
C ALA A 320 0.42 17.22 16.60
N PRO A 321 -0.34 18.24 16.16
CA PRO A 321 -0.33 18.67 14.76
C PRO A 321 1.03 19.23 14.31
N GLN A 322 1.89 19.66 15.22
CA GLN A 322 3.22 20.17 14.91
C GLN A 322 4.19 19.09 14.40
N THR A 323 3.93 17.81 14.66
CA THR A 323 4.85 16.72 14.25
C THR A 323 5.01 16.67 12.73
N ALA A 324 6.24 16.45 12.28
CA ALA A 324 6.68 16.37 10.91
C ALA A 324 6.17 15.10 10.23
N ASP A 325 5.90 14.05 11.02
CA ASP A 325 5.21 12.86 10.53
C ASP A 325 3.71 13.11 10.20
N SER A 326 3.18 14.29 10.57
CA SER A 326 1.91 14.79 10.09
C SER A 326 2.12 15.93 9.09
N GLU A 327 1.67 15.70 7.86
CA GLU A 327 1.80 16.64 6.74
C GLU A 327 0.44 17.14 6.24
N THR A 328 -0.53 17.31 7.15
CA THR A 328 -1.85 17.87 6.86
C THR A 328 -1.77 19.39 6.64
N ILE A 329 -2.84 19.98 6.09
CA ILE A 329 -2.97 21.45 5.99
C ILE A 329 -2.87 22.08 7.39
N LYS A 330 -3.47 21.46 8.42
CA LYS A 330 -3.39 21.94 9.81
C LYS A 330 -1.94 21.90 10.29
N SER A 331 -1.23 20.80 10.09
CA SER A 331 0.16 20.63 10.51
C SER A 331 1.10 21.65 9.87
N LEU A 332 0.95 21.88 8.56
CA LEU A 332 1.74 22.89 7.85
C LEU A 332 1.46 24.31 8.36
N LEU A 333 0.19 24.65 8.62
CA LEU A 333 -0.17 25.95 9.18
C LEU A 333 0.39 26.15 10.59
N VAL A 334 0.29 25.12 11.45
CA VAL A 334 0.79 25.16 12.83
C VAL A 334 2.30 25.37 12.86
N ARG A 335 3.05 24.68 11.99
CA ARG A 335 4.50 24.90 11.84
C ARG A 335 4.82 26.28 11.27
N ALA A 336 4.12 26.70 10.22
CA ALA A 336 4.36 28.00 9.58
C ALA A 336 4.07 29.19 10.50
N LEU A 337 3.08 29.05 11.40
CA LEU A 337 2.67 30.08 12.35
C LEU A 337 3.28 29.88 13.75
N HIS A 338 4.16 28.89 13.92
CA HIS A 338 4.84 28.57 15.17
C HIS A 338 3.90 28.34 16.37
N GLY A 339 2.68 27.84 16.12
CA GLY A 339 1.68 27.66 17.15
C GLY A 339 0.31 27.27 16.61
N THR A 340 -0.61 26.94 17.52
CA THR A 340 -2.00 26.57 17.18
C THR A 340 -2.93 27.79 17.15
N ASP A 341 -2.54 28.90 17.76
CA ASP A 341 -3.35 30.11 17.85
C ASP A 341 -3.64 30.70 16.48
N GLY A 342 -4.92 31.01 16.23
CA GLY A 342 -5.38 31.57 14.95
C GLY A 342 -5.37 30.60 13.77
N THR A 343 -4.93 29.34 13.93
CA THR A 343 -4.83 28.38 12.80
C THR A 343 -6.17 27.73 12.42
N THR A 344 -7.13 27.67 13.36
CA THR A 344 -8.38 26.91 13.19
C THR A 344 -9.22 27.38 12.00
N VAL A 345 -9.49 28.68 11.89
CA VAL A 345 -10.34 29.22 10.81
C VAL A 345 -9.66 29.08 9.43
N PRO A 346 -8.39 29.49 9.23
CA PRO A 346 -7.68 29.26 7.98
C PRO A 346 -7.63 27.78 7.60
N TYR A 347 -7.36 26.89 8.57
CA TYR A 347 -7.37 25.44 8.35
C TYR A 347 -8.72 24.97 7.82
N LEU A 348 -9.83 25.30 8.50
CA LEU A 348 -11.16 24.84 8.09
C LEU A 348 -11.55 25.34 6.69
N LEU A 349 -11.22 26.60 6.37
CA LEU A 349 -11.49 27.17 5.04
C LEU A 349 -10.67 26.46 3.94
N LEU A 350 -9.37 26.29 4.15
CA LEU A 350 -8.50 25.61 3.19
C LEU A 350 -8.86 24.13 3.05
N ALA A 351 -9.11 23.44 4.16
CA ALA A 351 -9.53 22.05 4.20
C ALA A 351 -10.86 21.85 3.45
N ALA A 352 -11.85 22.71 3.68
CA ALA A 352 -13.12 22.67 2.95
C ALA A 352 -12.95 22.95 1.45
N ALA A 353 -12.12 23.92 1.08
CA ALA A 353 -11.84 24.24 -0.33
C ALA A 353 -11.13 23.08 -1.05
N VAL A 354 -10.10 22.49 -0.42
CA VAL A 354 -9.36 21.34 -0.96
C VAL A 354 -10.27 20.10 -1.05
N LEU A 355 -11.07 19.84 -0.02
CA LEU A 355 -12.04 18.74 -0.04
C LEU A 355 -13.05 18.89 -1.18
N ALA A 356 -13.63 20.08 -1.35
CA ALA A 356 -14.59 20.35 -2.41
C ALA A 356 -13.97 20.24 -3.81
N ALA A 357 -12.78 20.83 -4.02
CA ALA A 357 -12.05 20.73 -5.28
C ALA A 357 -11.63 19.29 -5.60
N GLY A 358 -11.13 18.58 -4.60
CA GLY A 358 -10.72 17.19 -4.69
C GLY A 358 -11.87 16.24 -5.02
N LEU A 359 -13.03 16.38 -4.35
CA LEU A 359 -14.22 15.58 -4.66
C LEU A 359 -14.76 15.86 -6.06
N ARG A 360 -14.70 17.11 -6.52
CA ARG A 360 -15.04 17.46 -7.92
C ARG A 360 -14.06 16.80 -8.89
N LEU A 361 -12.77 16.79 -8.59
CA LEU A 361 -11.77 16.12 -9.40
C LEU A 361 -11.98 14.60 -9.41
N ALA A 362 -12.24 13.98 -8.26
CA ALA A 362 -12.54 12.56 -8.14
C ALA A 362 -13.79 12.18 -8.94
N ARG A 363 -14.85 13.00 -8.89
CA ARG A 363 -16.03 12.85 -9.76
C ARG A 363 -15.67 12.95 -11.24
N LYS A 364 -14.79 13.88 -11.61
CA LYS A 364 -14.33 14.02 -13.00
C LYS A 364 -13.53 12.81 -13.46
N CYS A 365 -12.66 12.24 -12.61
CA CYS A 365 -11.98 10.98 -12.87
C CYS A 365 -12.99 9.85 -13.14
N TRP A 366 -13.99 9.71 -12.26
CA TRP A 366 -15.06 8.73 -12.43
C TRP A 366 -15.82 8.89 -13.76
N GLN A 367 -16.16 10.12 -14.13
CA GLN A 367 -16.82 10.44 -15.41
C GLN A 367 -15.96 10.14 -16.65
N ARG A 368 -14.65 9.90 -16.50
CA ARG A 368 -13.70 9.65 -17.58
C ARG A 368 -13.08 8.24 -17.53
N ASP A 369 -13.70 7.31 -16.82
CA ASP A 369 -13.21 5.92 -16.67
C ASP A 369 -11.88 5.80 -15.95
N GLU A 370 -11.58 6.78 -15.11
CA GLU A 370 -10.39 6.85 -14.29
C GLU A 370 -10.72 6.53 -12.83
N GLU A 371 -11.47 5.46 -12.56
CA GLU A 371 -11.93 5.12 -11.20
C GLU A 371 -10.76 4.99 -10.21
N LEU A 372 -9.71 4.22 -10.54
CA LEU A 372 -8.55 4.08 -9.66
C LEU A 372 -7.86 5.43 -9.35
N LEU A 373 -7.80 6.32 -10.32
CA LEU A 373 -7.26 7.67 -10.12
C LEU A 373 -8.19 8.53 -9.25
N GLY A 374 -9.51 8.40 -9.43
CA GLY A 374 -10.50 9.05 -8.58
C GLY A 374 -10.43 8.57 -7.13
N LEU A 375 -10.22 7.27 -6.91
CA LEU A 375 -9.99 6.68 -5.59
C LEU A 375 -8.68 7.17 -4.96
N ALA A 376 -7.60 7.22 -5.74
CA ALA A 376 -6.32 7.78 -5.28
C ALA A 376 -6.47 9.25 -4.86
N VAL A 377 -7.12 10.08 -5.69
CA VAL A 377 -7.45 11.47 -5.35
C VAL A 377 -8.24 11.53 -4.05
N CYS A 378 -9.29 10.73 -3.91
CA CYS A 378 -10.12 10.73 -2.70
C CYS A 378 -9.33 10.33 -1.45
N ALA A 379 -8.47 9.31 -1.54
CA ALA A 379 -7.60 8.90 -0.45
C ALA A 379 -6.53 9.96 -0.12
N THR A 380 -6.01 10.69 -1.11
CA THR A 380 -5.09 11.81 -0.88
C THR A 380 -5.76 12.95 -0.11
N LEU A 381 -7.06 13.20 -0.29
CA LEU A 381 -7.77 14.25 0.47
C LEU A 381 -7.78 13.97 1.97
N ILE A 382 -7.84 12.70 2.37
CA ILE A 382 -7.75 12.29 3.78
C ILE A 382 -6.47 12.85 4.42
N LEU A 383 -5.36 12.72 3.70
CA LEU A 383 -4.02 13.08 4.17
C LEU A 383 -3.85 14.59 4.32
N LEU A 384 -4.60 15.38 3.56
CA LEU A 384 -4.53 16.83 3.58
C LEU A 384 -5.51 17.46 4.57
N VAL A 385 -6.72 16.90 4.68
CA VAL A 385 -7.88 17.54 5.31
C VAL A 385 -8.03 17.14 6.77
N LEU A 386 -7.54 15.97 7.18
CA LEU A 386 -7.60 15.56 8.60
C LEU A 386 -6.81 16.54 9.49
N PRO A 387 -7.19 16.69 10.78
CA PRO A 387 -6.42 17.51 11.70
C PRO A 387 -4.99 16.99 11.88
N VAL A 388 -4.85 15.67 11.94
CA VAL A 388 -3.58 14.94 12.01
C VAL A 388 -3.69 13.70 11.11
N ALA A 389 -2.68 13.46 10.30
CA ALA A 389 -2.61 12.28 9.45
C ALA A 389 -1.16 11.84 9.32
N TRP A 390 -0.87 10.65 9.82
CA TRP A 390 0.46 10.05 9.68
C TRP A 390 0.73 9.65 8.23
N THR A 391 1.98 9.80 7.83
CA THR A 391 2.44 9.53 6.46
C THR A 391 2.19 8.08 6.01
N PHE A 392 2.07 7.09 6.92
CA PHE A 392 1.74 5.72 6.52
C PHE A 392 0.32 5.53 5.97
N TYR A 393 -0.59 6.49 6.17
CA TYR A 393 -1.93 6.49 5.53
C TYR A 393 -1.87 6.63 4.00
N TRP A 394 -0.72 7.05 3.44
CA TRP A 394 -0.49 7.05 2.00
C TRP A 394 -0.72 5.69 1.35
N THR A 395 -0.71 4.61 2.13
CA THR A 395 -1.10 3.27 1.69
C THR A 395 -2.42 3.25 0.91
N TRP A 396 -3.40 4.06 1.28
CA TRP A 396 -4.71 4.06 0.61
C TRP A 396 -4.70 4.78 -0.74
N ALA A 397 -3.87 5.81 -0.89
CA ALA A 397 -3.74 6.56 -2.13
C ALA A 397 -2.75 5.90 -3.09
N LEU A 398 -1.61 5.41 -2.58
CA LEU A 398 -0.53 4.86 -3.39
C LEU A 398 -0.91 3.57 -4.10
N VAL A 399 -1.66 2.67 -3.46
CA VAL A 399 -2.01 1.39 -4.10
C VAL A 399 -2.81 1.60 -5.40
N PRO A 400 -3.99 2.26 -5.41
CA PRO A 400 -4.69 2.48 -6.66
C PRO A 400 -3.93 3.39 -7.63
N LEU A 401 -3.16 4.38 -7.15
CA LEU A 401 -2.36 5.28 -7.98
C LEU A 401 -1.26 4.55 -8.75
N VAL A 402 -0.41 3.80 -8.04
CA VAL A 402 0.71 3.06 -8.63
C VAL A 402 0.20 2.00 -9.59
N LEU A 403 -0.89 1.30 -9.25
CA LEU A 403 -1.52 0.33 -10.17
C LEU A 403 -2.02 1.00 -11.45
N ARG A 404 -2.64 2.18 -11.34
CA ARG A 404 -3.11 2.93 -12.52
C ARG A 404 -1.94 3.43 -13.38
N LEU A 405 -0.89 3.96 -12.76
CA LEU A 405 0.31 4.41 -13.47
C LEU A 405 1.06 3.25 -14.12
N ALA A 406 1.15 2.10 -13.45
CA ALA A 406 1.76 0.89 -14.01
C ALA A 406 0.95 0.39 -15.23
N GLN A 407 -0.38 0.45 -15.16
CA GLN A 407 -1.23 0.17 -16.30
C GLN A 407 -0.95 1.14 -17.47
N LEU A 408 -0.93 2.46 -17.23
CA LEU A 408 -0.58 3.47 -18.25
C LEU A 408 0.78 3.21 -18.89
N ALA A 409 1.79 2.93 -18.08
CA ALA A 409 3.14 2.64 -18.54
C ALA A 409 3.19 1.38 -19.41
N ALA A 410 2.43 0.34 -19.05
CA ALA A 410 2.45 -0.94 -19.74
C ALA A 410 1.56 -0.96 -21.00
N THR A 411 0.36 -0.41 -20.95
CA THR A 411 -0.63 -0.51 -22.03
C THR A 411 -0.52 0.65 -23.02
N GLU A 412 -0.28 1.87 -22.52
CA GLU A 412 -0.21 3.08 -23.33
C GLU A 412 1.23 3.54 -23.58
N ARG A 413 2.23 2.82 -23.03
CA ARG A 413 3.67 3.18 -23.13
C ARG A 413 3.96 4.61 -22.69
N SER A 414 3.19 5.10 -21.72
CA SER A 414 3.28 6.48 -21.22
C SER A 414 4.61 6.71 -20.49
N ARG A 415 5.55 7.40 -21.14
CA ARG A 415 6.81 7.85 -20.51
C ARG A 415 6.56 8.72 -19.27
N PRO A 416 5.60 9.68 -19.29
CA PRO A 416 5.24 10.40 -18.07
C PRO A 416 4.89 9.46 -16.93
N ALA A 417 4.04 8.44 -17.15
CA ALA A 417 3.64 7.51 -16.09
C ALA A 417 4.83 6.77 -15.46
N VAL A 418 5.85 6.40 -16.26
CA VAL A 418 7.10 5.82 -15.74
C VAL A 418 7.86 6.82 -14.87
N VAL A 419 8.00 8.07 -15.32
CA VAL A 419 8.64 9.13 -14.52
C VAL A 419 7.90 9.34 -13.21
N PHE A 420 6.57 9.41 -13.23
CA PHE A 420 5.75 9.54 -12.03
C PHE A 420 5.97 8.37 -11.06
N LEU A 421 6.04 7.13 -11.55
CA LEU A 421 6.33 5.96 -10.72
C LEU A 421 7.70 6.05 -10.06
N LEU A 422 8.72 6.49 -10.79
CA LEU A 422 10.08 6.67 -10.25
C LEU A 422 10.14 7.79 -9.20
N VAL A 423 9.42 8.89 -9.41
CA VAL A 423 9.29 9.97 -8.43
C VAL A 423 8.60 9.47 -7.17
N LEU A 424 7.49 8.76 -7.29
CA LEU A 424 6.81 8.18 -6.13
C LEU A 424 7.72 7.20 -5.39
N LEU A 425 8.47 6.35 -6.10
CA LEU A 425 9.45 5.45 -5.48
C LEU A 425 10.51 6.26 -4.71
N ALA A 426 11.04 7.34 -5.30
CA ALA A 426 12.05 8.17 -4.66
C ALA A 426 11.52 8.90 -3.41
N VAL A 427 10.29 9.41 -3.46
CA VAL A 427 9.66 10.14 -2.34
C VAL A 427 9.28 9.19 -1.19
N PHE A 428 8.73 8.02 -1.50
CA PHE A 428 8.16 7.11 -0.51
C PHE A 428 9.10 6.00 -0.05
N THR A 429 10.35 5.95 -0.47
CA THR A 429 11.33 4.97 0.05
C THR A 429 12.00 5.42 1.36
N PRO A 430 12.50 6.67 1.46
CA PRO A 430 13.07 7.22 2.69
C PRO A 430 12.02 7.36 3.79
N ASP A 431 12.47 7.47 5.04
CA ASP A 431 11.60 7.86 6.15
C ASP A 431 11.38 9.40 6.09
N PRO A 432 10.13 9.90 6.11
CA PRO A 432 9.79 11.33 6.00
C PRO A 432 10.53 12.21 7.00
N VAL A 433 10.83 11.68 8.20
CA VAL A 433 11.51 12.45 9.25
C VAL A 433 13.03 12.26 9.23
N THR A 434 13.57 11.52 8.25
CA THR A 434 15.03 11.36 8.11
C THR A 434 15.68 12.72 7.89
N GLY A 435 16.55 13.12 8.83
CA GLY A 435 17.29 14.38 8.74
C GLY A 435 16.58 15.58 9.38
N ILE A 436 15.44 15.37 10.04
CA ILE A 436 14.81 16.37 10.91
C ILE A 436 15.39 16.20 12.32
N ARG A 437 15.94 17.26 12.92
CA ARG A 437 16.43 17.21 14.30
C ARG A 437 15.24 17.19 15.27
N ALA A 438 15.18 16.14 16.09
CA ALA A 438 14.23 16.01 17.19
C ALA A 438 14.68 16.75 18.46
N GLU A 439 15.22 17.97 18.32
CA GLU A 439 15.61 18.81 19.46
C GLU A 439 14.58 19.92 19.63
N GLU A 440 13.78 19.81 20.70
CA GLU A 440 12.79 20.78 21.23
C GLU A 440 11.81 21.41 20.22
N SER A 441 10.58 20.87 20.24
CA SER A 441 9.40 21.37 19.52
C SER A 441 9.60 21.55 18.00
N GLU A 442 9.02 20.63 17.22
CA GLU A 442 8.96 20.70 15.75
C GLU A 442 8.17 21.91 15.19
N LEU A 443 7.82 22.87 16.05
CA LEU A 443 7.34 24.21 15.68
C LEU A 443 8.45 25.10 15.13
N THR A 444 9.72 24.90 15.50
CA THR A 444 10.84 25.78 15.11
C THR A 444 11.77 25.17 14.07
N LEU A 445 11.25 24.27 13.22
CA LEU A 445 12.01 23.67 12.13
C LEU A 445 12.57 24.75 11.19
N GLY A 446 13.84 24.64 10.83
CA GLY A 446 14.47 25.51 9.84
C GLY A 446 13.82 25.34 8.46
N ALA A 447 13.99 26.31 7.55
CA ALA A 447 13.35 26.28 6.24
C ALA A 447 13.64 25.00 5.42
N GLY A 448 14.85 24.44 5.55
CA GLY A 448 15.23 23.17 4.92
C GLY A 448 14.49 21.96 5.51
N GLU A 449 14.35 21.91 6.84
CA GLU A 449 13.61 20.86 7.55
C GLU A 449 12.11 20.95 7.30
N GLN A 450 11.56 22.17 7.20
CA GLN A 450 10.16 22.38 6.79
C GLN A 450 9.89 21.85 5.38
N LEU A 451 10.85 22.02 4.45
CA LEU A 451 10.71 21.47 3.10
C LEU A 451 10.72 19.93 3.11
N LEU A 452 11.56 19.31 3.95
CA LEU A 452 11.56 17.87 4.16
C LEU A 452 10.23 17.38 4.77
N ALA A 453 9.74 18.08 5.79
CA ALA A 453 8.45 17.87 6.45
C ALA A 453 7.22 18.32 5.62
N ALA A 454 7.42 18.65 4.35
CA ALA A 454 6.36 18.97 3.40
C ALA A 454 6.46 18.11 2.12
N THR A 455 7.34 17.11 2.08
CA THR A 455 7.55 16.25 0.91
C THR A 455 6.31 15.44 0.54
N HIS A 456 5.58 14.93 1.52
CA HIS A 456 4.33 14.22 1.30
C HIS A 456 3.18 15.17 0.97
N ALA A 457 3.12 16.36 1.58
CA ALA A 457 2.16 17.38 1.18
C ALA A 457 2.37 17.83 -0.27
N ALA A 458 3.63 17.99 -0.71
CA ALA A 458 3.99 18.25 -2.09
C ALA A 458 3.60 17.07 -3.00
N ALA A 459 3.83 15.83 -2.57
CA ALA A 459 3.37 14.65 -3.29
C ALA A 459 1.83 14.63 -3.45
N ALA A 460 1.07 15.05 -2.44
CA ALA A 460 -0.38 15.18 -2.52
C ALA A 460 -0.80 16.20 -3.58
N ALA A 461 -0.21 17.40 -3.56
CA ALA A 461 -0.47 18.41 -4.59
C ALA A 461 -0.13 17.88 -6.00
N PHE A 462 0.97 17.15 -6.12
CA PHE A 462 1.40 16.53 -7.38
C PHE A 462 0.43 15.45 -7.87
N VAL A 463 -0.11 14.60 -6.99
CA VAL A 463 -1.14 13.61 -7.33
C VAL A 463 -2.42 14.29 -7.83
N LEU A 464 -2.86 15.36 -7.17
CA LEU A 464 -4.03 16.13 -7.60
C LEU A 464 -3.79 16.79 -8.97
N ALA A 465 -2.61 17.38 -9.20
CA ALA A 465 -2.25 17.99 -10.47
C ALA A 465 -2.16 16.96 -11.61
N LEU A 466 -1.51 15.82 -11.36
CA LEU A 466 -1.44 14.68 -12.27
C LEU A 466 -2.83 14.19 -12.65
N ALA A 467 -3.71 14.01 -11.66
CA ALA A 467 -5.07 13.56 -11.91
C ALA A 467 -5.84 14.56 -12.77
N ALA A 468 -5.72 15.86 -12.47
CA ALA A 468 -6.32 16.91 -13.29
C ALA A 468 -5.79 16.91 -14.73
N TRP A 469 -4.48 16.70 -14.92
CA TRP A 469 -3.84 16.64 -16.23
C TRP A 469 -4.31 15.43 -17.05
N LEU A 470 -4.26 14.22 -16.48
CA LEU A 470 -4.68 12.99 -17.17
C LEU A 470 -6.15 13.04 -17.61
N VAL A 471 -7.01 13.61 -16.78
CA VAL A 471 -8.45 13.68 -17.05
C VAL A 471 -8.79 14.81 -18.04
N ARG A 472 -7.98 15.87 -18.17
CA ARG A 472 -8.16 16.91 -19.21
C ARG A 472 -8.04 16.33 -20.63
N GLY A 473 -7.15 15.38 -20.85
CA GLY A 473 -6.88 14.79 -22.16
C GLY A 473 -7.84 13.66 -22.59
N ARG A 474 -8.73 13.18 -21.71
CA ARG A 474 -9.62 12.04 -22.01
C ARG A 474 -11.04 12.49 -22.35
N ALA A 475 -11.62 11.95 -23.42
CA ALA A 475 -13.03 12.17 -23.74
C ALA A 475 -13.93 11.47 -22.69
N ALA A 476 -15.15 11.97 -22.50
CA ALA A 476 -16.15 11.22 -21.75
C ALA A 476 -16.55 9.97 -22.55
N PRO A 477 -16.72 8.80 -21.91
CA PRO A 477 -17.28 7.65 -22.59
C PRO A 477 -18.67 7.99 -23.14
N GLU A 478 -18.99 7.53 -24.35
CA GLU A 478 -20.31 7.74 -24.94
C GLU A 478 -21.39 7.23 -23.97
N ALA A 479 -22.42 8.05 -23.73
CA ALA A 479 -23.35 7.96 -22.61
C ALA A 479 -24.28 6.72 -22.62
N ALA A 480 -24.04 5.73 -23.47
CA ALA A 480 -24.98 4.67 -23.81
C ALA A 480 -25.20 3.55 -22.77
N GLY A 481 -24.91 3.74 -21.47
CA GLY A 481 -25.18 2.64 -20.52
C GLY A 481 -24.96 2.83 -19.02
N ARG A 482 -24.80 4.06 -18.49
CA ARG A 482 -24.44 4.24 -17.06
C ARG A 482 -25.54 4.75 -16.14
N LEU A 483 -26.68 5.18 -16.68
CA LEU A 483 -27.78 5.73 -15.88
C LEU A 483 -29.00 4.80 -15.81
N SER A 484 -28.87 3.53 -16.21
CA SER A 484 -29.95 2.54 -16.21
C SER A 484 -29.65 1.35 -15.30
N GLY A 485 -29.35 1.58 -14.01
CA GLY A 485 -29.07 0.53 -13.03
C GLY A 485 -29.26 0.95 -11.58
#